data_AF-A0A815HKH4-F1
#
_entry.id   AF-A0A815HKH4-F1
#
_cell.length_a   1.000
_cell.length_b   1.000
_cell.length_c   1.000
_cell.angle_alpha   90.00
_cell.angle_beta   90.00
_cell.angle_gamma   90.00
#
_symmetry.space_group_name_H-M   'P 1'
#
loop_
_entity.id
_entity.type
_entity.pdbx_description
1 polymer ?
#
loop_
_entity_poly.entity_id
_entity_poly.type
_entity_poly.pdbx_seq_one_letter_code
_entity_poly.pdbx_strand_id
1 'polypeptide(L)'
;MNATNSYLDVQIVPPHQADVGRQVAAIFRYNPTLMIPAFGSQTYEIYQTPPSNVTTSLVSSGILRIPLASSSRFVVGDAIVARYVFTTHVIYAENVTNFTVQSVTIYTSWSMATYTLRAYGINMIDYHVKPINGRWLSAVQDCMHFSDSRYYINIINSSCEASGDDGLNALTYYFNVTQVINSTAIIITQYNNWPNVLNVGIGTNLEFSTSQKPFTVYATVTLASASVYNSNSQLYIFTSPINASVGDWVCVADRPSLTIRNFTVANNRARGVLLETRNILVTQSLFNRTSGPAVLFQPSLYWHEGPAARNVTLSQNVYMNCNQGGIAQEKGVISFLPDPVQLVPVISNVQVKSSTFLNGPYSQNMIQCANGGGVSISDNYFSMMNSSMSIVLLCNSQNITASNNTVINNQSTINQYYSYDNANPCQMNLTSLINLPNSAFNSSFSPPVMATV
;
A
#
# COMPACT_ATOMS: atom_id res chain seq x y z
N MET A 1 11.48 12.02 27.42
CA MET A 1 12.41 11.93 26.28
C MET A 1 13.42 13.05 26.39
N ASN A 2 14.70 12.80 26.15
CA ASN A 2 15.69 13.83 25.82
C ASN A 2 16.11 13.63 24.35
N ALA A 3 16.24 14.71 23.57
CA ALA A 3 16.49 14.63 22.14
C ALA A 3 17.70 15.50 21.76
N THR A 4 18.63 14.93 21.00
CA THR A 4 19.77 15.64 20.42
C THR A 4 19.82 15.40 18.91
N ASN A 5 20.80 16.00 18.23
CA ASN A 5 21.03 15.75 16.80
C ASN A 5 21.56 14.34 16.49
N SER A 6 22.00 13.56 17.49
CA SER A 6 22.66 12.26 17.29
C SER A 6 22.03 11.10 18.06
N TYR A 7 21.11 11.35 18.99
CA TYR A 7 20.38 10.30 19.71
C TYR A 7 19.08 10.81 20.36
N LEU A 8 18.21 9.87 20.70
CA LEU A 8 17.05 10.03 21.58
C LEU A 8 17.24 9.20 22.85
N ASP A 9 17.07 9.80 24.02
CA ASP A 9 16.91 9.04 25.27
C ASP A 9 15.42 8.94 25.58
N VAL A 10 14.87 7.74 25.47
CA VAL A 10 13.43 7.49 25.57
C VAL A 10 13.12 6.68 26.82
N GLN A 11 12.06 7.10 27.51
CA GLN A 11 11.53 6.33 28.63
C GLN A 11 10.78 5.14 28.07
N ILE A 12 11.13 3.95 28.54
CA ILE A 12 10.42 2.72 28.25
C ILE A 12 9.13 2.74 29.08
N VAL A 13 7.98 2.72 28.40
CA VAL A 13 6.67 2.73 29.06
C VAL A 13 6.07 1.32 29.06
N PRO A 14 5.47 0.86 30.17
CA PRO A 14 4.75 -0.41 30.19
C PRO A 14 3.63 -0.45 29.14
N PRO A 15 3.30 -1.62 28.55
CA PRO A 15 3.92 -2.94 28.77
C PRO A 15 5.20 -3.16 27.93
N HIS A 16 5.72 -2.14 27.26
CA HIS A 16 6.77 -2.29 26.27
C HIS A 16 8.12 -2.56 26.95
N GLN A 17 8.99 -3.23 26.21
CA GLN A 17 10.34 -3.58 26.67
C GLN A 17 11.34 -3.11 25.61
N ALA A 18 12.53 -2.71 26.07
CA ALA A 18 13.62 -2.40 25.16
C ALA A 18 14.39 -3.66 24.79
N ASP A 19 14.80 -3.74 23.52
CA ASP A 19 15.83 -4.66 23.07
C ASP A 19 17.14 -3.86 22.92
N VAL A 20 18.11 -4.19 23.77
CA VAL A 20 19.37 -3.45 23.91
C VAL A 20 20.41 -4.08 22.98
N GLY A 21 21.27 -3.26 22.38
CA GLY A 21 22.24 -3.75 21.40
C GLY A 21 21.62 -4.03 20.03
N ARG A 22 20.47 -3.41 19.72
CA ARG A 22 19.80 -3.51 18.42
C ARG A 22 19.89 -2.23 17.62
N GLN A 23 19.83 -2.38 16.31
CA GLN A 23 19.65 -1.26 15.40
C GLN A 23 18.17 -0.88 15.29
N VAL A 24 17.88 0.41 15.22
CA VAL A 24 16.52 0.93 15.00
C VAL A 24 16.43 1.48 13.58
N ALA A 25 15.57 0.88 12.76
CA ALA A 25 15.41 1.19 11.34
C ALA A 25 14.42 2.32 11.09
N ALA A 26 13.40 2.47 11.95
CA ALA A 26 12.42 3.53 11.81
C ALA A 26 11.87 3.98 13.16
N ILE A 27 11.47 5.25 13.25
CA ILE A 27 10.86 5.84 14.44
C ILE A 27 9.73 6.73 13.98
N PHE A 28 8.56 6.65 14.63
CA PHE A 28 7.44 7.54 14.35
C PHE A 28 6.75 8.00 15.64
N ARG A 29 6.18 9.21 15.61
CA ARG A 29 5.38 9.73 16.72
C ARG A 29 4.08 8.96 16.88
N TYR A 30 3.65 8.79 18.12
CA TYR A 30 2.49 8.00 18.48
C TYR A 30 1.55 8.80 19.39
N ASN A 31 0.25 8.60 19.26
CA ASN A 31 -0.75 9.15 20.17
C ASN A 31 -1.21 8.05 21.14
N PRO A 32 -0.70 8.03 22.39
CA PRO A 32 -1.00 6.98 23.35
C PRO A 32 -2.44 7.04 23.90
N THR A 33 -3.11 8.18 23.80
CA THR A 33 -4.51 8.33 24.25
C THR A 33 -5.46 7.69 23.25
N LEU A 34 -5.21 7.90 21.96
CA LEU A 34 -6.03 7.35 20.88
C LEU A 34 -5.55 5.98 20.39
N MET A 35 -4.37 5.54 20.85
CA MET A 35 -3.74 4.28 20.45
C MET A 35 -3.60 4.14 18.93
N ILE A 36 -3.11 5.21 18.31
CA ILE A 36 -2.82 5.29 16.87
C ILE A 36 -1.52 6.05 16.64
N PRO A 37 -0.86 5.86 15.48
CA PRO A 37 0.20 6.76 15.02
C PRO A 37 -0.27 8.23 15.09
N ALA A 38 0.64 9.15 15.38
CA ALA A 38 0.32 10.57 15.39
C ALA A 38 -0.13 11.02 13.99
N PHE A 39 -1.10 11.94 13.95
CA PHE A 39 -1.75 12.41 12.73
C PHE A 39 -1.80 13.95 12.70
N GLY A 40 -2.19 14.51 11.55
CA GLY A 40 -2.26 15.96 11.37
C GLY A 40 -0.92 16.67 11.55
N SER A 41 -0.90 17.78 12.30
CA SER A 41 0.32 18.58 12.52
C SER A 41 1.35 17.92 13.43
N GLN A 42 0.96 16.88 14.17
CA GLN A 42 1.85 16.17 15.09
C GLN A 42 2.64 15.08 14.37
N THR A 43 2.28 14.71 13.14
CA THR A 43 2.90 13.60 12.43
C THR A 43 4.38 13.85 12.15
N TYR A 44 5.22 12.87 12.48
CA TYR A 44 6.62 12.85 12.11
C TYR A 44 7.17 11.43 12.19
N GLU A 45 7.97 11.07 11.19
CA GLU A 45 8.70 9.81 11.18
C GLU A 45 10.08 9.95 10.53
N ILE A 46 10.93 8.99 10.84
CA ILE A 46 12.23 8.81 10.21
C ILE A 46 12.44 7.35 9.85
N TYR A 47 13.10 7.14 8.72
CA TYR A 47 13.75 5.89 8.35
C TYR A 47 15.25 6.13 8.37
N GLN A 48 16.00 5.15 8.87
CA GLN A 48 17.45 5.23 8.95
C GLN A 48 18.09 3.86 8.79
N THR A 49 19.27 3.86 8.19
CA THR A 49 20.15 2.68 8.09
C THR A 49 21.37 2.95 8.95
N PRO A 50 21.32 2.68 10.26
CA PRO A 50 22.46 2.93 11.14
C PRO A 50 23.66 2.03 10.75
N PRO A 51 24.90 2.47 10.97
CA PRO A 51 26.08 1.60 10.88
C PRO A 51 25.94 0.37 11.78
N SER A 52 26.53 -0.77 11.38
CA SER A 52 26.39 -2.06 12.09
C SER A 52 26.86 -2.02 13.55
N ASN A 53 27.81 -1.14 13.89
CA ASN A 53 28.32 -0.94 15.24
C ASN A 53 27.54 0.10 16.07
N VAL A 54 26.48 0.70 15.51
CA VAL A 54 25.65 1.71 16.17
C VAL A 54 24.32 1.08 16.60
N THR A 55 24.15 0.87 17.90
CA THR A 55 23.01 0.16 18.48
C THR A 55 22.44 0.85 19.71
N THR A 56 21.24 0.45 20.12
CA THR A 56 20.59 0.92 21.34
C THR A 56 21.40 0.58 22.60
N SER A 57 21.39 1.47 23.59
CA SER A 57 22.05 1.25 24.89
C SER A 57 21.18 1.73 26.04
N LEU A 58 21.32 1.16 27.23
CA LEU A 58 20.65 1.69 28.42
C LEU A 58 21.45 2.86 28.98
N VAL A 59 20.79 4.00 29.17
CA VAL A 59 21.38 5.14 29.88
C VAL A 59 21.27 4.92 31.39
N SER A 60 20.11 4.41 31.82
CA SER A 60 19.80 4.02 33.19
C SER A 60 18.60 3.06 33.16
N SER A 61 18.18 2.54 34.33
CA SER A 61 16.99 1.69 34.41
C SER A 61 15.77 2.42 33.83
N GLY A 62 15.12 1.80 32.83
CA GLY A 62 13.93 2.35 32.17
C GLY A 62 14.19 3.42 31.10
N ILE A 63 15.44 3.81 30.83
CA ILE A 63 15.79 4.80 29.80
C ILE A 63 16.67 4.16 28.72
N LEU A 64 16.15 4.07 27.49
CA LEU A 64 16.84 3.56 26.32
C LEU A 64 17.39 4.71 25.47
N ARG A 65 18.67 4.66 25.11
CA ARG A 65 19.27 5.50 24.08
C ARG A 65 19.08 4.86 22.72
N ILE A 66 18.48 5.60 21.80
CA ILE A 66 18.34 5.25 20.38
C ILE A 66 19.24 6.19 19.58
N PRO A 67 20.32 5.70 18.95
CA PRO A 67 21.12 6.51 18.04
C PRO A 67 20.32 6.98 16.83
N LEU A 68 20.63 8.18 16.37
CA LEU A 68 20.05 8.78 15.18
C LEU A 68 21.11 8.91 14.08
N ALA A 69 20.77 8.51 12.85
CA ALA A 69 21.63 8.70 11.68
C ALA A 69 21.63 10.15 11.17
N SER A 70 20.62 10.94 11.52
CA SER A 70 20.46 12.35 11.16
C SER A 70 19.64 13.09 12.21
N SER A 71 19.66 14.42 12.18
CA SER A 71 18.87 15.22 13.11
C SER A 71 17.37 14.92 12.98
N SER A 72 16.70 14.84 14.12
CA SER A 72 15.26 14.54 14.17
C SER A 72 14.44 15.77 14.58
N ARG A 73 13.14 15.72 14.29
CA ARG A 73 12.15 16.71 14.75
C ARG A 73 11.45 16.29 16.03
N PHE A 74 11.82 15.17 16.64
CA PHE A 74 11.23 14.74 17.92
C PHE A 74 11.58 15.73 19.03
N VAL A 75 10.63 15.98 19.91
CA VAL A 75 10.79 16.92 21.02
C VAL A 75 10.51 16.23 22.36
N VAL A 76 11.00 16.82 23.45
CA VAL A 76 10.72 16.37 24.81
C VAL A 76 9.21 16.28 25.02
N GLY A 77 8.73 15.10 25.40
CA GLY A 77 7.30 14.83 25.64
C GLY A 77 6.63 14.00 24.54
N ASP A 78 7.25 13.87 23.37
CA ASP A 78 6.74 13.00 22.30
C ASP A 78 6.69 11.54 22.78
N ALA A 79 5.53 10.89 22.59
CA ALA A 79 5.45 9.44 22.58
C ALA A 79 5.86 8.93 21.19
N ILE A 80 6.69 7.89 21.15
CA ILE A 80 7.21 7.34 19.90
C ILE A 80 7.15 5.82 19.88
N VAL A 81 7.02 5.27 18.68
CA VAL A 81 7.30 3.86 18.41
C VAL A 81 8.64 3.78 17.70
N ALA A 82 9.56 2.98 18.25
CA ALA A 82 10.82 2.61 17.62
C ALA A 82 10.70 1.20 17.02
N ARG A 83 10.99 1.07 15.72
CA ARG A 83 11.01 -0.19 14.99
C ARG A 83 12.45 -0.65 14.80
N TYR A 84 12.79 -1.78 15.41
CA TYR A 84 14.09 -2.40 15.23
C TYR A 84 14.28 -2.91 13.80
N VAL A 85 15.53 -3.07 13.38
CA VAL A 85 15.86 -3.80 12.14
C VAL A 85 15.23 -5.18 12.20
N PHE A 86 14.54 -5.52 11.11
CA PHE A 86 13.64 -6.65 11.03
C PHE A 86 14.38 -7.97 11.10
N THR A 87 13.77 -8.97 11.73
CA THR A 87 14.41 -10.28 11.92
C THR A 87 13.60 -11.41 11.31
N THR A 88 12.33 -11.56 11.71
CA THR A 88 11.54 -12.74 11.32
C THR A 88 10.05 -12.44 11.21
N HIS A 89 9.42 -13.07 10.22
CA HIS A 89 7.97 -13.10 10.05
C HIS A 89 7.37 -14.18 10.96
N VAL A 90 6.08 -14.06 11.33
CA VAL A 90 5.42 -15.12 12.11
C VAL A 90 5.09 -16.31 11.22
N ILE A 91 4.52 -16.04 10.04
CA ILE A 91 4.29 -17.04 9.01
C ILE A 91 5.08 -16.63 7.76
N TYR A 92 5.94 -17.54 7.30
CA TYR A 92 6.68 -17.41 6.05
C TYR A 92 6.37 -18.62 5.17
N ALA A 93 5.94 -18.40 3.93
CA ALA A 93 5.71 -19.46 2.97
C ALA A 93 6.32 -19.14 1.61
N GLU A 94 7.06 -20.08 1.04
CA GLU A 94 7.71 -19.90 -0.25
C GLU A 94 7.47 -21.12 -1.16
N ASN A 95 7.16 -20.88 -2.44
CA ASN A 95 6.96 -21.93 -3.46
C ASN A 95 5.88 -22.95 -3.05
N VAL A 96 4.76 -22.47 -2.51
CA VAL A 96 3.65 -23.31 -2.04
C VAL A 96 2.43 -23.21 -2.95
N THR A 97 1.61 -24.25 -2.99
CA THR A 97 0.32 -24.26 -3.71
C THR A 97 -0.79 -24.65 -2.75
N ASN A 98 -1.97 -24.04 -2.88
CA ASN A 98 -3.13 -24.23 -2.00
C ASN A 98 -2.81 -23.90 -0.54
N PHE A 99 -2.29 -22.71 -0.31
CA PHE A 99 -1.90 -22.22 1.01
C PHE A 99 -3.11 -21.65 1.75
N THR A 100 -3.43 -22.19 2.93
CA THR A 100 -4.55 -21.73 3.76
C THR A 100 -4.09 -21.47 5.19
N VAL A 101 -4.41 -20.29 5.70
CA VAL A 101 -4.30 -19.93 7.12
C VAL A 101 -5.71 -19.65 7.63
N GLN A 102 -6.14 -20.39 8.65
CA GLN A 102 -7.50 -20.33 9.15
C GLN A 102 -7.56 -20.29 10.67
N SER A 103 -8.42 -19.42 11.22
CA SER A 103 -8.69 -19.30 12.66
C SER A 103 -7.43 -19.06 13.49
N VAL A 104 -6.66 -18.06 13.06
CA VAL A 104 -5.38 -17.68 13.67
C VAL A 104 -5.46 -16.25 14.18
N THR A 105 -5.01 -16.04 15.42
CA THR A 105 -4.76 -14.70 15.96
C THR A 105 -3.27 -14.53 16.27
N ILE A 106 -2.65 -13.50 15.71
CA ILE A 106 -1.25 -13.10 15.95
C ILE A 106 -1.25 -11.80 16.75
N TYR A 107 -0.61 -11.83 17.92
CA TYR A 107 -0.54 -10.66 18.80
C TYR A 107 0.67 -9.77 18.58
N THR A 108 1.73 -10.31 17.99
CA THR A 108 2.95 -9.56 17.71
C THR A 108 3.80 -10.23 16.63
N SER A 109 4.62 -9.43 15.92
CA SER A 109 5.66 -9.91 15.02
C SER A 109 6.87 -8.98 15.06
N TRP A 110 8.08 -9.53 14.94
CA TRP A 110 9.32 -8.76 14.80
C TRP A 110 9.54 -8.19 13.38
N SER A 111 8.68 -8.57 12.43
CA SER A 111 8.61 -8.04 11.07
C SER A 111 7.14 -8.04 10.64
N MET A 112 6.82 -8.60 9.47
CA MET A 112 5.46 -8.80 8.98
C MET A 112 4.81 -9.98 9.72
N ALA A 113 3.49 -10.00 9.85
CA ALA A 113 2.81 -11.15 10.45
C ALA A 113 2.78 -12.35 9.49
N THR A 114 2.34 -12.17 8.26
CA THR A 114 2.43 -13.21 7.21
C THR A 114 3.12 -12.66 5.98
N TYR A 115 4.17 -13.33 5.51
CA TYR A 115 4.82 -13.08 4.24
C TYR A 115 4.78 -14.33 3.36
N THR A 116 4.44 -14.17 2.09
CA THR A 116 4.55 -15.26 1.11
C THR A 116 5.29 -14.83 -0.14
N LEU A 117 6.08 -15.75 -0.70
CA LEU A 117 6.72 -15.59 -1.99
C LEU A 117 6.36 -16.77 -2.90
N ARG A 118 5.73 -16.51 -4.05
CA ARG A 118 5.30 -17.56 -4.99
C ARG A 118 4.37 -18.59 -4.34
N ALA A 119 3.34 -18.09 -3.66
CA ALA A 119 2.24 -18.89 -3.15
C ALA A 119 1.06 -18.86 -4.15
N TYR A 120 0.64 -20.02 -4.63
CA TYR A 120 -0.39 -20.15 -5.67
C TYR A 120 -1.70 -20.65 -5.06
N GLY A 121 -2.74 -19.83 -5.09
CA GLY A 121 -3.99 -20.09 -4.37
C GLY A 121 -3.83 -19.88 -2.86
N ILE A 122 -4.16 -18.67 -2.40
CA ILE A 122 -4.04 -18.24 -0.99
C ILE A 122 -5.44 -18.07 -0.40
N ASN A 123 -5.67 -18.64 0.79
CA ASN A 123 -6.87 -18.40 1.60
C ASN A 123 -6.48 -17.95 3.02
N MET A 124 -6.94 -16.76 3.41
CA MET A 124 -6.81 -16.19 4.76
C MET A 124 -8.21 -16.04 5.33
N ILE A 125 -8.62 -16.96 6.22
CA ILE A 125 -9.99 -17.07 6.70
C ILE A 125 -9.98 -16.92 8.22
N ASP A 126 -10.73 -15.99 8.81
CA ASP A 126 -10.72 -15.82 10.28
C ASP A 126 -9.28 -15.58 10.79
N TYR A 127 -8.53 -14.74 10.06
CA TYR A 127 -7.14 -14.40 10.33
C TYR A 127 -7.06 -13.01 10.96
N HIS A 128 -6.48 -12.92 12.15
CA HIS A 128 -6.47 -11.70 12.95
C HIS A 128 -5.07 -11.33 13.40
N VAL A 129 -4.68 -10.08 13.19
CA VAL A 129 -3.45 -9.52 13.74
C VAL A 129 -3.81 -8.30 14.56
N LYS A 130 -3.62 -8.35 15.88
CA LYS A 130 -4.04 -7.27 16.79
C LYS A 130 -3.17 -7.20 18.03
N PRO A 131 -2.93 -6.01 18.61
CA PRO A 131 -2.16 -5.91 19.84
C PRO A 131 -2.93 -6.52 21.02
N ILE A 132 -2.22 -6.88 22.08
CA ILE A 132 -2.80 -7.33 23.35
C ILE A 132 -2.13 -6.59 24.52
N ASN A 133 -2.81 -6.52 25.66
CA ASN A 133 -2.29 -6.00 26.94
C ASN A 133 -1.75 -4.56 26.87
N GLY A 134 -2.34 -3.71 26.02
CA GLY A 134 -1.93 -2.30 25.88
C GLY A 134 -0.67 -2.09 25.02
N ARG A 135 -0.19 -3.11 24.28
CA ARG A 135 0.87 -2.93 23.28
C ARG A 135 0.43 -1.93 22.21
N TRP A 136 1.37 -1.09 21.75
CA TRP A 136 1.08 -0.05 20.77
C TRP A 136 1.05 -0.58 19.33
N LEU A 137 1.77 -1.67 19.05
CA LEU A 137 1.72 -2.36 17.77
C LEU A 137 1.45 -3.86 17.94
N SER A 138 0.85 -4.43 16.90
CA SER A 138 0.81 -5.87 16.64
C SER A 138 2.07 -6.30 15.89
N ALA A 139 2.02 -6.35 14.56
CA ALA A 139 3.18 -6.53 13.69
C ALA A 139 4.00 -5.24 13.58
N VAL A 140 5.32 -5.35 13.56
CA VAL A 140 6.23 -4.19 13.38
C VAL A 140 6.23 -3.68 11.93
N GLN A 141 5.88 -4.53 10.96
CA GLN A 141 5.62 -4.16 9.57
C GLN A 141 4.19 -4.55 9.16
N ASP A 142 4.01 -5.02 7.92
CA ASP A 142 2.77 -5.42 7.30
C ASP A 142 2.07 -6.54 8.07
N CYS A 143 0.75 -6.51 8.07
CA CYS A 143 -0.06 -7.62 8.56
C CYS A 143 0.00 -8.82 7.60
N MET A 144 -0.12 -8.57 6.30
CA MET A 144 -0.03 -9.57 5.22
C MET A 144 0.74 -8.97 4.05
N HIS A 145 1.70 -9.72 3.53
CA HIS A 145 2.50 -9.32 2.37
C HIS A 145 2.65 -10.51 1.42
N PHE A 146 2.04 -10.42 0.24
CA PHE A 146 1.97 -11.51 -0.73
C PHE A 146 2.67 -11.11 -2.03
N SER A 147 3.83 -11.72 -2.26
CA SER A 147 4.67 -11.42 -3.42
C SER A 147 4.65 -12.56 -4.44
N ASP A 148 4.49 -12.21 -5.72
CA ASP A 148 4.48 -13.13 -6.87
C ASP A 148 3.49 -14.30 -6.74
N SER A 149 2.32 -14.00 -6.18
CA SER A 149 1.24 -14.98 -6.00
C SER A 149 0.50 -15.27 -7.31
N ARG A 150 -0.18 -16.41 -7.41
CA ARG A 150 -0.95 -16.81 -8.62
C ARG A 150 -2.30 -17.42 -8.28
N TYR A 151 -3.11 -17.62 -9.32
CA TYR A 151 -4.47 -18.12 -9.25
C TYR A 151 -5.42 -17.18 -8.51
N TYR A 152 -5.48 -17.26 -7.20
CA TYR A 152 -6.37 -16.44 -6.38
C TYR A 152 -5.77 -16.13 -5.02
N ILE A 153 -6.21 -15.00 -4.45
CA ILE A 153 -6.03 -14.62 -3.05
C ILE A 153 -7.41 -14.32 -2.49
N ASN A 154 -7.81 -15.05 -1.45
CA ASN A 154 -9.05 -14.84 -0.73
C ASN A 154 -8.75 -14.41 0.71
N ILE A 155 -9.30 -13.28 1.13
CA ILE A 155 -9.24 -12.78 2.50
C ILE A 155 -10.67 -12.62 3.00
N ILE A 156 -11.05 -13.41 4.00
CA ILE A 156 -12.44 -13.55 4.42
C ILE A 156 -12.54 -13.49 5.94
N ASN A 157 -13.40 -12.60 6.46
CA ASN A 157 -13.68 -12.49 7.90
C ASN A 157 -12.41 -12.26 8.75
N SER A 158 -11.53 -11.38 8.29
CA SER A 158 -10.18 -11.21 8.86
C SER A 158 -9.99 -9.79 9.40
N SER A 159 -8.98 -9.57 10.24
CA SER A 159 -8.63 -8.21 10.69
C SER A 159 -7.13 -7.97 10.87
N CYS A 160 -6.72 -6.74 10.63
CA CYS A 160 -5.36 -6.24 10.83
C CYS A 160 -5.42 -4.91 11.58
N GLU A 161 -4.95 -4.89 12.82
CA GLU A 161 -5.07 -3.76 13.71
C GLU A 161 -3.71 -3.35 14.27
N ALA A 162 -3.42 -2.04 14.26
CA ALA A 162 -2.20 -1.45 14.80
C ALA A 162 -0.91 -2.11 14.25
N SER A 163 -0.88 -2.42 12.96
CA SER A 163 0.34 -2.87 12.28
C SER A 163 1.26 -1.68 12.00
N GLY A 164 2.58 -1.92 12.02
CA GLY A 164 3.59 -0.89 11.77
C GLY A 164 3.73 -0.50 10.29
N ASP A 165 3.10 -1.24 9.38
CA ASP A 165 2.95 -0.87 7.97
C ASP A 165 1.53 -1.22 7.47
N ASP A 166 1.40 -1.80 6.28
CA ASP A 166 0.12 -2.05 5.61
C ASP A 166 -0.73 -3.15 6.26
N GLY A 167 -2.05 -3.06 6.12
CA GLY A 167 -2.95 -4.19 6.42
C GLY A 167 -2.83 -5.32 5.40
N LEU A 168 -2.56 -4.99 4.14
CA LEU A 168 -2.24 -5.93 3.08
C LEU A 168 -1.35 -5.24 2.05
N ASN A 169 -0.29 -5.92 1.61
CA ASN A 169 0.39 -5.62 0.36
C ASN A 169 0.32 -6.87 -0.55
N ALA A 170 -0.20 -6.73 -1.78
CA ALA A 170 -0.33 -7.82 -2.74
C ALA A 170 0.21 -7.39 -4.10
N LEU A 171 1.35 -7.98 -4.48
CA LEU A 171 2.17 -7.52 -5.60
C LEU A 171 2.87 -8.66 -6.35
N THR A 172 3.46 -8.32 -7.49
CA THR A 172 4.62 -8.99 -8.09
C THR A 172 5.69 -7.94 -8.39
N TYR A 173 6.84 -8.36 -8.90
CA TYR A 173 7.97 -7.47 -9.11
C TYR A 173 8.18 -7.13 -10.59
N TYR A 174 8.76 -5.95 -10.80
CA TYR A 174 9.33 -5.53 -12.07
C TYR A 174 10.80 -5.94 -12.17
N PHE A 175 11.17 -6.52 -13.30
CA PHE A 175 12.54 -6.87 -13.67
C PHE A 175 12.98 -6.06 -14.89
N ASN A 176 14.28 -6.04 -15.18
CA ASN A 176 14.84 -5.30 -16.30
C ASN A 176 15.44 -6.22 -17.36
N VAL A 177 15.19 -5.91 -18.63
CA VAL A 177 15.92 -6.50 -19.76
C VAL A 177 17.31 -5.85 -19.85
N THR A 178 18.35 -6.58 -19.46
CA THR A 178 19.72 -6.05 -19.46
C THR A 178 20.50 -6.43 -20.71
N GLN A 179 20.10 -7.49 -21.43
CA GLN A 179 20.73 -7.89 -22.68
C GLN A 179 19.76 -8.65 -23.58
N VAL A 180 19.78 -8.36 -24.88
CA VAL A 180 19.03 -9.10 -25.91
C VAL A 180 20.03 -9.92 -26.72
N ILE A 181 19.92 -11.25 -26.68
CA ILE A 181 20.80 -12.16 -27.43
C ILE A 181 20.25 -12.34 -28.85
N ASN A 182 18.95 -12.61 -28.95
CA ASN A 182 18.18 -12.66 -30.18
C ASN A 182 16.70 -12.47 -29.86
N SER A 183 15.81 -12.61 -30.85
CA SER A 183 14.38 -12.37 -30.68
C SER A 183 13.68 -13.35 -29.72
N THR A 184 14.30 -14.46 -29.32
CA THR A 184 13.73 -15.45 -28.39
C THR A 184 14.53 -15.60 -27.09
N ALA A 185 15.68 -14.95 -26.95
CA ALA A 185 16.62 -15.16 -25.85
C ALA A 185 17.09 -13.84 -25.27
N ILE A 186 16.83 -13.62 -23.98
CA ILE A 186 17.04 -12.34 -23.29
C ILE A 186 17.61 -12.61 -21.90
N ILE A 187 18.54 -11.76 -21.45
CA ILE A 187 18.97 -11.70 -20.05
C ILE A 187 18.07 -10.74 -19.28
N ILE A 188 17.41 -11.23 -18.25
CA ILE A 188 16.58 -10.46 -17.34
C ILE A 188 17.24 -10.41 -15.97
N THR A 189 17.28 -9.22 -15.38
CA THR A 189 17.92 -8.94 -14.11
C THR A 189 16.91 -8.43 -13.08
N GLN A 190 17.00 -8.94 -11.86
CA GLN A 190 16.24 -8.45 -10.72
C GLN A 190 16.94 -7.27 -10.04
N TYR A 191 16.15 -6.39 -9.42
CA TYR A 191 16.66 -5.35 -8.53
C TYR A 191 16.90 -5.90 -7.12
N ASN A 192 17.61 -5.13 -6.29
CA ASN A 192 18.02 -5.50 -4.92
C ASN A 192 16.87 -5.82 -3.95
N ASN A 193 15.61 -5.68 -4.39
CA ASN A 193 14.42 -5.89 -3.58
C ASN A 193 13.84 -7.32 -3.72
N TRP A 194 14.32 -8.14 -4.67
CA TRP A 194 13.85 -9.52 -4.78
C TRP A 194 14.59 -10.42 -3.78
N PRO A 195 13.86 -11.21 -2.97
CA PRO A 195 14.42 -11.89 -1.79
C PRO A 195 15.35 -13.08 -2.10
N ASN A 196 15.27 -13.69 -3.29
CA ASN A 196 16.00 -14.93 -3.65
C ASN A 196 16.65 -14.88 -5.05
N VAL A 197 17.04 -16.02 -5.64
CA VAL A 197 17.41 -16.06 -7.06
C VAL A 197 16.16 -15.74 -7.89
N LEU A 198 16.30 -14.90 -8.92
CA LEU A 198 15.22 -14.58 -9.85
C LEU A 198 14.69 -15.87 -10.46
N ASN A 199 13.49 -16.32 -10.10
CA ASN A 199 12.89 -17.51 -10.71
C ASN A 199 11.38 -17.34 -10.76
N VAL A 200 10.87 -17.18 -11.98
CA VAL A 200 9.43 -17.03 -12.24
C VAL A 200 8.78 -18.35 -12.69
N GLY A 201 9.52 -19.46 -12.84
CA GLY A 201 9.00 -20.76 -13.26
C GLY A 201 8.73 -20.89 -14.77
N ILE A 202 9.10 -22.04 -15.35
CA ILE A 202 8.86 -22.38 -16.76
C ILE A 202 7.35 -22.42 -17.06
N GLY A 203 6.95 -21.99 -18.25
CA GLY A 203 5.55 -21.92 -18.66
C GLY A 203 4.83 -20.65 -18.21
N THR A 204 5.50 -19.78 -17.45
CA THR A 204 4.95 -18.50 -16.99
C THR A 204 4.87 -17.50 -18.13
N ASN A 205 3.75 -16.77 -18.20
CA ASN A 205 3.60 -15.64 -19.10
C ASN A 205 4.22 -14.39 -18.49
N LEU A 206 5.00 -13.67 -19.30
CA LEU A 206 5.67 -12.43 -18.93
C LEU A 206 5.16 -11.28 -19.79
N GLU A 207 4.77 -10.18 -19.15
CA GLU A 207 4.38 -8.93 -19.79
C GLU A 207 5.59 -8.01 -19.91
N PHE A 208 5.72 -7.35 -21.07
CA PHE A 208 6.80 -6.42 -21.38
C PHE A 208 6.26 -5.00 -21.59
N SER A 209 6.99 -4.02 -21.06
CA SER A 209 6.70 -2.60 -21.18
C SER A 209 7.98 -1.81 -21.43
N THR A 210 7.89 -0.70 -22.16
CA THR A 210 9.09 0.09 -22.49
C THR A 210 9.54 0.94 -21.30
N SER A 211 10.79 1.36 -21.30
CA SER A 211 11.31 2.28 -20.27
C SER A 211 10.56 3.62 -20.21
N GLN A 212 10.05 4.11 -21.35
CA GLN A 212 9.27 5.37 -21.43
C GLN A 212 7.80 5.20 -21.01
N LYS A 213 7.27 3.97 -21.04
CA LYS A 213 5.90 3.64 -20.64
C LYS A 213 5.90 2.40 -19.74
N PRO A 214 6.51 2.49 -18.55
CA PRO A 214 6.83 1.34 -17.70
C PRO A 214 5.61 0.55 -17.21
N PHE A 215 4.42 1.14 -17.26
CA PHE A 215 3.18 0.50 -16.81
C PHE A 215 2.21 0.19 -17.97
N THR A 216 2.65 0.35 -19.22
CA THR A 216 1.87 0.05 -20.43
C THR A 216 2.50 -1.14 -21.16
N VAL A 217 1.78 -2.26 -21.15
CA VAL A 217 2.21 -3.51 -21.76
C VAL A 217 2.14 -3.40 -23.28
N TYR A 218 3.21 -3.78 -23.98
CA TYR A 218 3.23 -3.88 -25.44
C TYR A 218 3.32 -5.32 -25.95
N ALA A 219 3.76 -6.27 -25.12
CA ALA A 219 3.86 -7.68 -25.48
C ALA A 219 3.65 -8.60 -24.27
N THR A 220 3.26 -9.84 -24.57
CA THR A 220 3.17 -10.93 -23.59
C THR A 220 3.70 -12.20 -24.24
N VAL A 221 4.57 -12.92 -23.55
CA VAL A 221 5.21 -14.14 -24.09
C VAL A 221 5.45 -15.16 -22.98
N THR A 222 5.37 -16.45 -23.33
CA THR A 222 5.57 -17.55 -22.41
C THR A 222 7.04 -17.94 -22.30
N LEU A 223 7.52 -18.17 -21.08
CA LEU A 223 8.87 -18.65 -20.78
C LEU A 223 8.99 -20.14 -21.12
N ALA A 224 9.85 -20.49 -22.08
CA ALA A 224 10.12 -21.87 -22.47
C ALA A 224 11.23 -22.52 -21.63
N SER A 225 12.30 -21.80 -21.31
CA SER A 225 13.35 -22.26 -20.41
C SER A 225 14.11 -21.10 -19.77
N ALA A 226 14.75 -21.37 -18.64
CA ALA A 226 15.52 -20.40 -17.88
C ALA A 226 16.83 -21.03 -17.38
N SER A 227 17.92 -20.26 -17.37
CA SER A 227 19.20 -20.67 -16.80
C SER A 227 19.89 -19.50 -16.10
N VAL A 228 20.61 -19.80 -15.02
CA VAL A 228 21.34 -18.79 -14.26
C VAL A 228 22.42 -18.16 -15.14
N TYR A 229 22.41 -16.83 -15.24
CA TYR A 229 23.46 -16.07 -15.92
C TYR A 229 24.49 -15.56 -14.90
N ASN A 230 24.03 -15.00 -13.79
CA ASN A 230 24.84 -14.60 -12.63
C ASN A 230 23.97 -14.55 -11.36
N SER A 231 24.45 -13.93 -10.28
CA SER A 231 23.74 -13.87 -8.98
C SER A 231 22.38 -13.17 -8.99
N ASN A 232 22.13 -12.24 -9.91
CA ASN A 232 20.87 -11.47 -10.00
C ASN A 232 20.22 -11.51 -11.39
N SER A 233 20.79 -12.25 -12.34
CA SER A 233 20.31 -12.32 -13.72
C SER A 233 20.09 -13.77 -14.17
N GLN A 234 19.08 -13.96 -15.02
CA GLN A 234 18.81 -15.22 -15.71
C GLN A 234 18.75 -15.01 -17.23
N LEU A 235 19.22 -16.01 -17.98
CA LEU A 235 18.94 -16.15 -19.41
C LEU A 235 17.58 -16.82 -19.57
N TYR A 236 16.63 -16.10 -20.14
CA TYR A 236 15.29 -16.58 -20.46
C TYR A 236 15.17 -16.84 -21.95
N ILE A 237 14.63 -18.01 -22.29
CA ILE A 237 14.28 -18.41 -23.66
C ILE A 237 12.75 -18.49 -23.75
N PHE A 238 12.18 -17.87 -24.77
CA PHE A 238 10.74 -17.73 -24.95
C PHE A 238 10.19 -18.68 -26.01
N THR A 239 8.90 -19.01 -25.90
CA THR A 239 8.19 -19.89 -26.86
C THR A 239 7.99 -19.24 -28.23
N SER A 240 8.09 -17.91 -28.32
CA SER A 240 7.94 -17.14 -29.56
C SER A 240 8.83 -15.89 -29.56
N PRO A 241 9.18 -15.34 -30.73
CA PRO A 241 9.93 -14.10 -30.84
C PRO A 241 9.24 -12.91 -30.15
N ILE A 242 10.03 -12.03 -29.54
CA ILE A 242 9.63 -10.73 -28.98
C ILE A 242 10.63 -9.65 -29.40
N ASN A 243 10.12 -8.47 -29.76
CA ASN A 243 10.94 -7.30 -30.11
C ASN A 243 11.28 -6.47 -28.86
N ALA A 244 11.94 -7.09 -27.89
CA ALA A 244 12.34 -6.42 -26.66
C ALA A 244 13.60 -5.57 -26.85
N SER A 245 13.73 -4.51 -26.06
CA SER A 245 14.90 -3.64 -26.03
C SER A 245 15.58 -3.68 -24.67
N VAL A 246 16.90 -3.44 -24.64
CA VAL A 246 17.61 -3.22 -23.38
C VAL A 246 17.00 -2.03 -22.65
N GLY A 247 16.71 -2.21 -21.36
CA GLY A 247 16.02 -1.24 -20.52
C GLY A 247 14.50 -1.44 -20.43
N ASP A 248 13.92 -2.36 -21.20
CA ASP A 248 12.51 -2.71 -21.04
C ASP A 248 12.24 -3.36 -19.67
N TRP A 249 11.02 -3.16 -19.19
CA TRP A 249 10.51 -3.71 -17.95
C TRP A 249 9.76 -5.02 -18.23
N VAL A 250 9.94 -5.99 -17.34
CA VAL A 250 9.31 -7.31 -17.40
C VAL A 250 8.57 -7.56 -16.10
N CYS A 251 7.34 -8.07 -16.18
CA CYS A 251 6.52 -8.39 -15.01
C CYS A 251 5.77 -9.70 -15.23
N VAL A 252 5.49 -10.45 -14.16
CA VAL A 252 4.71 -11.69 -14.25
C VAL A 252 3.26 -11.37 -14.66
N ALA A 253 2.79 -12.02 -15.72
CA ALA A 253 1.45 -11.83 -16.26
C ALA A 253 0.40 -12.67 -15.51
N ASP A 254 0.80 -13.85 -15.02
CA ASP A 254 -0.04 -14.88 -14.38
C ASP A 254 -0.40 -14.53 -12.92
N ARG A 255 -0.93 -13.32 -12.71
CA ARG A 255 -1.27 -12.77 -11.40
C ARG A 255 -2.57 -13.33 -10.82
N PRO A 256 -2.80 -13.22 -9.49
CA PRO A 256 -3.99 -13.76 -8.86
C PRO A 256 -5.18 -12.82 -9.03
N SER A 257 -6.39 -13.39 -9.12
CA SER A 257 -7.60 -12.66 -8.73
C SER A 257 -7.61 -12.41 -7.23
N LEU A 258 -8.14 -11.28 -6.78
CA LEU A 258 -8.12 -10.90 -5.36
C LEU A 258 -9.54 -10.64 -4.87
N THR A 259 -9.97 -11.42 -3.87
CA THR A 259 -11.23 -11.22 -3.18
C THR A 259 -10.99 -10.92 -1.71
N ILE A 260 -11.40 -9.74 -1.27
CA ILE A 260 -11.39 -9.29 0.12
C ILE A 260 -12.84 -9.08 0.54
N ARG A 261 -13.32 -9.86 1.52
CA ARG A 261 -14.68 -9.76 2.03
C ARG A 261 -14.71 -9.75 3.55
N ASN A 262 -15.41 -8.78 4.13
CA ASN A 262 -15.51 -8.65 5.58
C ASN A 262 -14.12 -8.58 6.24
N PHE A 263 -13.32 -7.62 5.78
CA PHE A 263 -11.97 -7.39 6.27
C PHE A 263 -11.91 -6.07 7.03
N THR A 264 -11.29 -6.07 8.21
CA THR A 264 -11.06 -4.83 8.97
C THR A 264 -9.59 -4.46 8.99
N VAL A 265 -9.26 -3.24 8.58
CA VAL A 265 -7.94 -2.64 8.82
C VAL A 265 -8.10 -1.41 9.69
N ALA A 266 -7.41 -1.36 10.83
CA ALA A 266 -7.53 -0.22 11.72
C ALA A 266 -6.23 0.20 12.41
N ASN A 267 -6.13 1.49 12.71
CA ASN A 267 -5.10 2.07 13.59
C ASN A 267 -3.64 1.84 13.13
N ASN A 268 -3.41 1.43 11.88
CA ASN A 268 -2.08 1.07 11.38
C ASN A 268 -1.32 2.29 10.83
N ARG A 269 0.01 2.20 10.81
CA ARG A 269 0.90 3.29 10.37
C ARG A 269 0.86 3.57 8.88
N ALA A 270 0.61 2.59 8.03
CA ALA A 270 0.65 2.88 6.61
C ALA A 270 -0.71 2.71 5.95
N ARG A 271 -0.76 2.05 4.80
CA ARG A 271 -1.96 1.95 4.00
C ARG A 271 -2.89 0.88 4.56
N GLY A 272 -4.18 0.98 4.27
CA GLY A 272 -5.12 -0.09 4.56
C GLY A 272 -4.76 -1.33 3.74
N VAL A 273 -4.87 -1.20 2.42
CA VAL A 273 -4.40 -2.19 1.43
C VAL A 273 -3.64 -1.52 0.28
N LEU A 274 -2.47 -2.04 -0.08
CA LEU A 274 -1.71 -1.73 -1.29
C LEU A 274 -1.94 -2.87 -2.31
N LEU A 275 -2.58 -2.53 -3.43
CA LEU A 275 -3.13 -3.50 -4.37
C LEU A 275 -2.49 -3.35 -5.76
N GLU A 276 -1.59 -4.26 -6.07
CA GLU A 276 -0.82 -4.29 -7.32
C GLU A 276 -1.11 -5.60 -8.07
N THR A 277 -2.39 -5.79 -8.42
CA THR A 277 -2.88 -6.94 -9.19
C THR A 277 -4.13 -6.56 -10.01
N ARG A 278 -4.78 -7.52 -10.67
CA ARG A 278 -5.99 -7.31 -11.48
C ARG A 278 -7.13 -8.21 -11.00
N ASN A 279 -8.36 -7.88 -11.38
CA ASN A 279 -9.58 -8.59 -10.97
C ASN A 279 -9.73 -8.58 -9.45
N ILE A 280 -9.91 -7.38 -8.92
CA ILE A 280 -9.95 -7.09 -7.48
C ILE A 280 -11.40 -6.83 -7.05
N LEU A 281 -11.84 -7.54 -6.03
CA LEU A 281 -13.08 -7.26 -5.30
C LEU A 281 -12.74 -6.99 -3.84
N VAL A 282 -13.06 -5.79 -3.37
CA VAL A 282 -13.03 -5.44 -1.94
C VAL A 282 -14.44 -5.08 -1.53
N THR A 283 -15.04 -5.86 -0.63
CA THR A 283 -16.42 -5.63 -0.23
C THR A 283 -16.73 -5.92 1.23
N GLN A 284 -17.69 -5.17 1.78
CA GLN A 284 -18.14 -5.33 3.16
C GLN A 284 -16.99 -5.14 4.16
N SER A 285 -15.99 -4.33 3.83
CA SER A 285 -14.77 -4.14 4.61
C SER A 285 -14.78 -2.79 5.34
N LEU A 286 -14.12 -2.76 6.50
CA LEU A 286 -13.96 -1.58 7.34
C LEU A 286 -12.51 -1.11 7.33
N PHE A 287 -12.29 0.13 6.93
CA PHE A 287 -11.01 0.82 7.09
C PHE A 287 -11.19 1.94 8.10
N ASN A 288 -10.44 1.92 9.19
CA ASN A 288 -10.68 2.82 10.32
C ASN A 288 -9.38 3.42 10.88
N ARG A 289 -9.19 4.73 10.76
CA ARG A 289 -8.01 5.44 11.27
C ARG A 289 -6.68 4.87 10.75
N THR A 290 -6.64 4.54 9.45
CA THR A 290 -5.38 4.26 8.75
C THR A 290 -4.62 5.58 8.60
N SER A 291 -3.33 5.62 8.93
CA SER A 291 -2.57 6.86 8.80
C SER A 291 -2.32 7.25 7.34
N GLY A 292 -2.24 6.27 6.42
CA GLY A 292 -2.26 6.47 4.97
C GLY A 292 -3.60 6.14 4.31
N PRO A 293 -3.67 6.10 2.96
CA PRO A 293 -4.85 5.67 2.21
C PRO A 293 -5.43 4.35 2.73
N ALA A 294 -6.75 4.24 2.75
CA ALA A 294 -7.42 2.97 2.99
C ALA A 294 -7.14 1.98 1.86
N VAL A 295 -7.10 2.47 0.62
CA VAL A 295 -6.78 1.68 -0.57
C VAL A 295 -5.77 2.47 -1.41
N LEU A 296 -4.65 1.85 -1.76
CA LEU A 296 -3.64 2.39 -2.64
C LEU A 296 -3.43 1.46 -3.85
N PHE A 297 -3.45 2.05 -5.05
CA PHE A 297 -2.96 1.43 -6.28
C PHE A 297 -1.70 2.19 -6.72
N GLN A 298 -0.54 1.55 -6.60
CA GLN A 298 0.75 2.18 -6.89
C GLN A 298 1.69 1.17 -7.55
N PRO A 299 1.61 0.95 -8.88
CA PRO A 299 2.76 0.36 -9.55
C PRO A 299 3.95 1.30 -9.38
N SER A 300 5.09 0.80 -8.93
CA SER A 300 6.24 1.61 -8.55
C SER A 300 7.54 1.11 -9.18
N LEU A 301 8.25 2.01 -9.85
CA LEU A 301 9.64 1.81 -10.27
C LEU A 301 10.64 2.10 -9.14
N TYR A 302 10.24 2.82 -8.09
CA TYR A 302 11.10 2.99 -6.92
C TYR A 302 11.18 1.68 -6.12
N TRP A 303 10.02 1.07 -5.84
CA TRP A 303 9.94 -0.23 -5.16
C TRP A 303 10.19 -1.40 -6.11
N HIS A 304 10.05 -1.17 -7.42
CA HIS A 304 10.06 -2.21 -8.45
C HIS A 304 8.92 -3.22 -8.24
N GLU A 305 7.76 -2.71 -7.85
CA GLU A 305 6.55 -3.46 -7.49
C GLU A 305 5.43 -3.11 -8.48
N GLY A 306 4.58 -4.09 -8.78
CA GLY A 306 3.47 -3.93 -9.70
C GLY A 306 2.64 -5.20 -9.90
N PRO A 307 1.81 -5.26 -10.95
CA PRO A 307 1.59 -4.24 -11.98
C PRO A 307 0.51 -3.21 -11.62
N ALA A 308 0.24 -2.31 -12.56
CA ALA A 308 -0.90 -1.39 -12.46
C ALA A 308 -2.24 -2.14 -12.33
N ALA A 309 -3.07 -1.68 -11.40
CA ALA A 309 -4.34 -2.32 -11.07
C ALA A 309 -5.38 -2.17 -12.19
N ARG A 310 -6.13 -3.24 -12.46
CA ARG A 310 -7.21 -3.25 -13.46
C ARG A 310 -8.40 -4.10 -13.04
N ASN A 311 -9.60 -3.71 -13.47
CA ASN A 311 -10.85 -4.40 -13.15
C ASN A 311 -11.04 -4.52 -11.63
N VAL A 312 -11.39 -3.40 -11.01
CA VAL A 312 -11.50 -3.26 -9.56
C VAL A 312 -12.91 -2.89 -9.18
N THR A 313 -13.45 -3.58 -8.18
CA THR A 313 -14.71 -3.23 -7.53
C THR A 313 -14.45 -3.02 -6.04
N LEU A 314 -14.62 -1.78 -5.59
CA LEU A 314 -14.66 -1.40 -4.18
C LEU A 314 -16.12 -1.13 -3.86
N SER A 315 -16.78 -2.03 -3.12
CA SER A 315 -18.23 -1.93 -2.91
C SER A 315 -18.67 -2.23 -1.49
N GLN A 316 -19.64 -1.48 -0.97
CA GLN A 316 -20.16 -1.73 0.38
C GLN A 316 -19.07 -1.68 1.47
N ASN A 317 -18.07 -0.80 1.30
CA ASN A 317 -17.02 -0.61 2.29
C ASN A 317 -17.32 0.62 3.16
N VAL A 318 -16.76 0.63 4.36
CA VAL A 318 -16.81 1.79 5.27
C VAL A 318 -15.39 2.32 5.45
N TYR A 319 -15.20 3.60 5.13
CA TYR A 319 -13.94 4.31 5.29
C TYR A 319 -14.11 5.38 6.36
N MET A 320 -13.50 5.19 7.53
CA MET A 320 -13.67 6.05 8.69
C MET A 320 -12.33 6.67 9.08
N ASN A 321 -12.25 7.99 9.02
CA ASN A 321 -11.06 8.75 9.43
C ASN A 321 -9.77 8.21 8.78
N CYS A 322 -9.79 7.82 7.51
CA CYS A 322 -8.61 7.30 6.83
C CYS A 322 -7.75 8.43 6.26
N ASN A 323 -6.49 8.10 5.97
CA ASN A 323 -5.48 9.00 5.44
C ASN A 323 -5.43 10.33 6.21
N GLN A 324 -5.13 10.25 7.51
CA GLN A 324 -5.17 11.40 8.43
C GLN A 324 -3.95 12.33 8.33
N GLY A 325 -3.20 12.21 7.24
CA GLY A 325 -2.08 13.08 6.88
C GLY A 325 -0.77 12.82 7.63
N GLY A 326 0.32 13.04 6.91
CA GLY A 326 1.66 13.26 7.47
C GLY A 326 2.61 12.06 7.46
N ILE A 327 2.10 10.82 7.54
CA ILE A 327 2.95 9.60 7.39
C ILE A 327 3.01 9.22 5.92
N ALA A 328 1.86 9.20 5.25
CA ALA A 328 1.74 8.90 3.84
C ALA A 328 1.66 10.21 3.02
N GLN A 329 2.15 10.20 1.79
CA GLN A 329 2.20 11.37 0.90
C GLN A 329 0.96 11.49 -0.01
N GLU A 330 0.16 10.44 -0.05
CA GLU A 330 -1.04 10.35 -0.85
C GLU A 330 -2.12 11.32 -0.37
N LYS A 331 -2.89 11.83 -1.31
CA LYS A 331 -3.87 12.89 -1.09
C LYS A 331 -5.31 12.38 -1.08
N GLY A 332 -5.53 11.06 -1.07
CA GLY A 332 -6.83 10.40 -1.17
C GLY A 332 -7.04 9.32 -0.10
N VAL A 333 -8.28 9.10 0.34
CA VAL A 333 -8.66 7.91 1.12
C VAL A 333 -8.54 6.66 0.24
N ILE A 334 -8.97 6.78 -1.02
CA ILE A 334 -8.65 5.84 -2.10
C ILE A 334 -7.70 6.57 -3.04
N SER A 335 -6.50 6.01 -3.25
CA SER A 335 -5.45 6.65 -4.03
C SER A 335 -4.98 5.79 -5.19
N PHE A 336 -4.93 6.43 -6.35
CA PHE A 336 -4.37 5.95 -7.59
C PHE A 336 -3.14 6.80 -7.79
N LEU A 337 -1.96 6.22 -7.62
CA LEU A 337 -0.72 6.97 -7.66
C LEU A 337 0.42 6.07 -8.15
N PRO A 338 0.57 5.88 -9.48
CA PRO A 338 1.74 5.21 -10.00
C PRO A 338 3.00 6.03 -9.68
N ASP A 339 4.12 5.35 -9.49
CA ASP A 339 5.40 5.97 -9.16
C ASP A 339 6.48 5.57 -10.19
N PRO A 340 6.88 6.46 -11.11
CA PRO A 340 6.48 7.86 -11.20
C PRO A 340 5.08 8.03 -11.79
N VAL A 341 4.48 9.20 -11.53
CA VAL A 341 3.23 9.62 -12.17
C VAL A 341 3.42 9.70 -13.69
N GLN A 342 2.47 9.15 -14.44
CA GLN A 342 2.52 9.03 -15.89
C GLN A 342 1.76 10.17 -16.59
N LEU A 343 1.91 10.26 -17.91
CA LEU A 343 1.15 11.19 -18.76
C LEU A 343 -0.15 10.57 -19.31
N VAL A 344 -0.34 9.27 -19.12
CA VAL A 344 -1.48 8.50 -19.64
C VAL A 344 -2.10 7.67 -18.52
N PRO A 345 -3.39 7.29 -18.61
CA PRO A 345 -3.99 6.34 -17.69
C PRO A 345 -3.27 4.99 -17.69
N VAL A 346 -3.04 4.42 -16.51
CA VAL A 346 -2.40 3.10 -16.34
C VAL A 346 -3.15 2.19 -15.38
N ILE A 347 -3.87 2.77 -14.41
CA ILE A 347 -4.80 2.08 -13.52
C ILE A 347 -6.20 2.21 -14.14
N SER A 348 -6.94 1.12 -14.32
CA SER A 348 -8.17 1.19 -15.11
C SER A 348 -9.34 0.32 -14.66
N ASN A 349 -10.54 0.71 -15.06
CA ASN A 349 -11.81 0.04 -14.78
C ASN A 349 -12.02 -0.15 -13.27
N VAL A 350 -12.06 0.97 -12.52
CA VAL A 350 -12.24 0.97 -11.07
C VAL A 350 -13.62 1.50 -10.72
N GLN A 351 -14.40 0.69 -10.01
CA GLN A 351 -15.73 1.03 -9.52
C GLN A 351 -15.68 1.26 -8.02
N VAL A 352 -16.05 2.46 -7.56
CA VAL A 352 -16.27 2.78 -6.15
C VAL A 352 -17.76 2.95 -5.96
N LYS A 353 -18.41 1.97 -5.32
CA LYS A 353 -19.88 1.95 -5.24
C LYS A 353 -20.47 1.60 -3.89
N SER A 354 -21.65 2.14 -3.59
CA SER A 354 -22.44 1.75 -2.42
C SER A 354 -21.65 1.78 -1.11
N SER A 355 -20.68 2.68 -0.98
CA SER A 355 -19.76 2.75 0.16
C SER A 355 -20.00 4.00 1.00
N THR A 356 -19.57 3.94 2.27
CA THR A 356 -19.73 5.02 3.24
C THR A 356 -18.38 5.60 3.61
N PHE A 357 -18.22 6.91 3.41
CA PHE A 357 -17.05 7.69 3.77
C PHE A 357 -17.38 8.62 4.93
N LEU A 358 -16.70 8.43 6.06
CA LEU A 358 -16.85 9.21 7.27
C LEU A 358 -15.52 9.90 7.57
N ASN A 359 -15.35 11.12 7.05
CA ASN A 359 -14.09 11.84 7.19
C ASN A 359 -13.98 12.55 8.52
N GLY A 360 -12.76 12.50 9.07
CA GLY A 360 -12.36 13.30 10.22
C GLY A 360 -11.73 14.62 9.79
N PRO A 361 -11.38 15.50 10.76
CA PRO A 361 -10.81 16.82 10.48
C PRO A 361 -9.44 16.78 9.76
N TYR A 362 -8.73 15.65 9.81
CA TYR A 362 -7.40 15.48 9.20
C TYR A 362 -7.38 14.52 8.00
N SER A 363 -8.52 13.90 7.66
CA SER A 363 -8.60 13.06 6.46
C SER A 363 -8.29 13.89 5.21
N GLN A 364 -7.54 13.33 4.27
CA GLN A 364 -7.30 13.94 2.95
C GLN A 364 -8.55 13.87 2.04
N ASN A 365 -8.42 14.16 0.74
CA ASN A 365 -9.52 14.02 -0.23
C ASN A 365 -10.08 12.59 -0.23
N MET A 366 -11.28 12.39 -0.77
CA MET A 366 -11.86 11.04 -0.82
C MET A 366 -11.14 10.17 -1.84
N ILE A 367 -10.92 10.70 -3.04
CA ILE A 367 -10.34 9.98 -4.15
C ILE A 367 -9.22 10.82 -4.76
N GLN A 368 -7.99 10.31 -4.73
CA GLN A 368 -6.90 10.82 -5.54
C GLN A 368 -6.78 9.93 -6.78
N CYS A 369 -7.11 10.48 -7.94
CA CYS A 369 -7.08 9.78 -9.21
C CYS A 369 -5.94 10.32 -10.08
N ALA A 370 -4.72 9.80 -9.88
CA ALA A 370 -3.61 10.00 -10.81
C ALA A 370 -3.52 8.81 -11.77
N ASN A 371 -3.60 9.09 -13.07
CA ASN A 371 -3.58 8.10 -14.15
C ASN A 371 -4.67 7.01 -14.07
N GLY A 372 -5.86 7.39 -13.62
CA GLY A 372 -7.04 6.52 -13.66
C GLY A 372 -7.73 6.56 -15.03
N GLY A 373 -8.15 5.41 -15.53
CA GLY A 373 -8.88 5.26 -16.80
C GLY A 373 -10.18 4.47 -16.62
N GLY A 374 -11.34 5.07 -16.86
CA GLY A 374 -12.62 4.38 -16.64
C GLY A 374 -12.91 4.18 -15.15
N VAL A 375 -12.98 5.28 -14.40
CA VAL A 375 -13.29 5.27 -12.95
C VAL A 375 -14.72 5.72 -12.75
N SER A 376 -15.53 4.91 -12.06
CA SER A 376 -16.94 5.22 -11.75
C SER A 376 -17.20 5.31 -10.26
N ILE A 377 -17.85 6.38 -9.83
CA ILE A 377 -18.16 6.68 -8.42
C ILE A 377 -19.69 6.77 -8.27
N SER A 378 -20.34 5.72 -7.74
CA SER A 378 -21.80 5.69 -7.66
C SER A 378 -22.37 5.23 -6.32
N ASP A 379 -23.55 5.75 -5.96
CA ASP A 379 -24.32 5.23 -4.82
C ASP A 379 -23.57 5.37 -3.48
N ASN A 380 -22.61 6.28 -3.37
CA ASN A 380 -21.80 6.45 -2.17
C ASN A 380 -22.36 7.54 -1.26
N TYR A 381 -22.13 7.38 0.05
CA TYR A 381 -22.41 8.38 1.06
C TYR A 381 -21.12 9.01 1.55
N PHE A 382 -20.98 10.33 1.40
CA PHE A 382 -19.83 11.09 1.85
C PHE A 382 -20.23 12.04 2.99
N SER A 383 -19.70 11.82 4.19
CA SER A 383 -19.79 12.76 5.31
C SER A 383 -18.46 13.50 5.46
N MET A 384 -18.45 14.79 5.17
CA MET A 384 -17.25 15.61 5.14
C MET A 384 -17.24 16.63 6.29
N MET A 385 -16.12 16.66 7.02
CA MET A 385 -15.87 17.64 8.10
C MET A 385 -14.92 18.78 7.69
N ASN A 386 -14.38 18.78 6.47
CA ASN A 386 -13.49 19.84 5.98
C ASN A 386 -14.07 20.45 4.69
N SER A 387 -14.27 21.76 4.71
CA SER A 387 -15.04 22.54 3.75
C SER A 387 -14.34 22.86 2.42
N SER A 388 -13.02 22.64 2.30
CA SER A 388 -12.22 23.14 1.18
C SER A 388 -11.67 22.06 0.24
N MET A 389 -11.82 20.78 0.57
CA MET A 389 -11.32 19.69 -0.27
C MET A 389 -12.37 19.24 -1.30
N SER A 390 -11.92 19.05 -2.53
CA SER A 390 -12.70 18.34 -3.55
C SER A 390 -12.85 16.86 -3.17
N ILE A 391 -13.92 16.21 -3.60
CA ILE A 391 -14.07 14.76 -3.44
C ILE A 391 -13.04 14.03 -4.31
N VAL A 392 -12.83 14.49 -5.54
CA VAL A 392 -11.93 13.86 -6.52
C VAL A 392 -10.79 14.80 -6.89
N LEU A 393 -9.55 14.40 -6.61
CA LEU A 393 -8.34 15.08 -7.07
C LEU A 393 -7.81 14.37 -8.33
N LEU A 394 -7.75 15.08 -9.46
CA LEU A 394 -7.45 14.52 -10.77
C LEU A 394 -6.03 14.84 -11.24
N CYS A 395 -5.39 13.85 -11.87
CA CYS A 395 -4.11 14.02 -12.57
C CYS A 395 -4.03 13.06 -13.76
N ASN A 396 -3.81 13.58 -14.98
CA ASN A 396 -3.59 12.82 -16.21
C ASN A 396 -4.50 11.58 -16.36
N SER A 397 -5.79 11.75 -16.09
CA SER A 397 -6.80 10.68 -16.00
C SER A 397 -7.84 10.77 -17.11
N GLN A 398 -8.55 9.69 -17.41
CA GLN A 398 -9.53 9.66 -18.50
C GLN A 398 -10.79 8.91 -18.11
N ASN A 399 -11.94 9.39 -18.60
CA ASN A 399 -13.23 8.72 -18.46
C ASN A 399 -13.60 8.51 -16.98
N ILE A 400 -13.80 9.63 -16.27
CA ILE A 400 -14.13 9.66 -14.85
C ILE A 400 -15.60 10.05 -14.71
N THR A 401 -16.41 9.19 -14.12
CA THR A 401 -17.86 9.37 -14.02
C THR A 401 -18.34 9.26 -12.59
N ALA A 402 -19.43 9.97 -12.27
CA ALA A 402 -20.13 9.82 -11.01
C ALA A 402 -21.64 9.87 -11.22
N SER A 403 -22.37 9.18 -10.34
CA SER A 403 -23.84 9.21 -10.33
C SER A 403 -24.39 8.86 -8.94
N ASN A 404 -25.53 9.44 -8.59
CA ASN A 404 -26.30 9.06 -7.41
C ASN A 404 -25.49 9.01 -6.09
N ASN A 405 -24.67 10.01 -5.78
CA ASN A 405 -23.97 10.08 -4.50
C ASN A 405 -24.64 11.08 -3.56
N THR A 406 -24.63 10.79 -2.26
CA THR A 406 -25.04 11.72 -1.20
C THR A 406 -23.81 12.35 -0.57
N VAL A 407 -23.81 13.67 -0.45
CA VAL A 407 -22.74 14.43 0.21
C VAL A 407 -23.34 15.26 1.34
N ILE A 408 -22.90 15.00 2.56
CA ILE A 408 -23.20 15.78 3.75
C ILE A 408 -21.96 16.59 4.10
N ASN A 409 -22.07 17.91 4.03
CA ASN A 409 -21.03 18.85 4.44
C ASN A 409 -21.66 19.91 5.37
N ASN A 410 -21.23 19.91 6.63
CA ASN A 410 -21.82 20.78 7.66
C ASN A 410 -21.13 22.16 7.75
N GLN A 411 -20.09 22.42 6.97
CA GLN A 411 -19.28 23.63 7.09
C GLN A 411 -19.39 24.59 5.89
N SER A 412 -19.63 24.06 4.68
CA SER A 412 -19.76 24.89 3.47
C SER A 412 -20.60 24.24 2.39
N THR A 413 -21.09 25.07 1.48
CA THR A 413 -21.59 24.62 0.18
C THR A 413 -20.40 24.21 -0.70
N ILE A 414 -20.45 23.01 -1.28
CA ILE A 414 -19.45 22.54 -2.24
C ILE A 414 -19.84 23.03 -3.62
N ASN A 415 -19.04 23.92 -4.19
CA ASN A 415 -19.29 24.48 -5.51
C ASN A 415 -18.74 23.57 -6.63
N GLN A 416 -17.73 22.75 -6.33
CA GLN A 416 -17.08 21.85 -7.28
C GLN A 416 -16.61 20.58 -6.55
N TYR A 417 -16.98 19.42 -7.09
CA TYR A 417 -16.67 18.12 -6.48
C TYR A 417 -15.33 17.51 -6.91
N TYR A 418 -14.65 18.14 -7.87
CA TYR A 418 -13.33 17.72 -8.32
C TYR A 418 -12.38 18.90 -8.45
N SER A 419 -11.08 18.64 -8.35
CA SER A 419 -10.02 19.60 -8.64
C SER A 419 -8.86 18.91 -9.36
N TYR A 420 -7.93 19.69 -9.89
CA TYR A 420 -6.71 19.16 -10.52
C TYR A 420 -5.54 19.25 -9.54
N ASP A 421 -4.71 18.20 -9.50
CA ASP A 421 -3.44 18.28 -8.80
C ASP A 421 -2.48 19.19 -9.59
N ASN A 422 -1.79 20.07 -8.89
CA ASN A 422 -0.84 21.02 -9.48
C ASN A 422 0.61 20.51 -9.47
N ALA A 423 0.85 19.31 -8.94
CA ALA A 423 2.18 18.69 -8.98
C ALA A 423 2.61 18.35 -10.43
N ASN A 424 3.91 18.30 -10.68
CA ASN A 424 4.44 17.77 -11.94
C ASN A 424 4.25 16.23 -11.96
N PRO A 425 3.73 15.60 -13.04
CA PRO A 425 3.32 16.13 -14.35
C PRO A 425 1.82 16.40 -14.52
N CYS A 426 1.06 16.52 -13.44
CA CYS A 426 -0.37 16.80 -13.45
C CYS A 426 -0.72 18.18 -14.04
N GLN A 427 0.18 19.15 -13.89
CA GLN A 427 0.09 20.49 -14.48
C GLN A 427 -0.03 20.52 -16.01
N MET A 428 0.28 19.42 -16.71
CA MET A 428 0.07 19.29 -18.16
C MET A 428 -1.43 19.23 -18.53
N ASN A 429 -2.32 19.06 -17.54
CA ASN A 429 -3.77 19.02 -17.68
C ASN A 429 -4.26 18.04 -18.77
N LEU A 430 -3.67 16.84 -18.80
CA LEU A 430 -4.01 15.80 -19.79
C LEU A 430 -5.28 15.02 -19.40
N THR A 431 -5.97 15.44 -18.34
CA THR A 431 -7.20 14.79 -17.91
C THR A 431 -8.33 15.09 -18.89
N SER A 432 -9.10 14.08 -19.28
CA SER A 432 -10.19 14.24 -20.25
C SER A 432 -11.40 13.36 -19.93
N LEU A 433 -12.55 13.65 -20.56
CA LEU A 433 -13.81 12.90 -20.40
C LEU A 433 -14.25 12.82 -18.92
N ILE A 434 -14.34 13.97 -18.26
CA ILE A 434 -14.83 14.09 -16.87
C ILE A 434 -16.33 14.33 -16.90
N ASN A 435 -17.11 13.39 -16.36
CA ASN A 435 -18.54 13.51 -16.16
C ASN A 435 -18.86 13.45 -14.65
N LEU A 436 -18.54 14.54 -13.96
CA LEU A 436 -18.76 14.73 -12.52
C LEU A 436 -19.67 15.94 -12.27
N PRO A 437 -20.92 15.95 -12.78
CA PRO A 437 -21.84 17.07 -12.61
C PRO A 437 -22.27 17.20 -11.14
N ASN A 438 -22.71 18.38 -10.71
CA ASN A 438 -23.22 18.57 -9.35
C ASN A 438 -24.42 17.64 -9.04
N SER A 439 -25.21 17.27 -10.05
CA SER A 439 -26.31 16.30 -9.93
C SER A 439 -25.85 14.86 -9.63
N ALA A 440 -24.57 14.56 -9.77
CA ALA A 440 -24.02 13.26 -9.38
C ALA A 440 -23.79 13.14 -7.86
N PHE A 441 -23.88 14.25 -7.12
CA PHE A 441 -23.52 14.37 -5.70
C PHE A 441 -24.61 15.00 -4.84
N ASN A 442 -25.83 15.15 -5.38
CA ASN A 442 -26.96 15.79 -4.69
C ASN A 442 -28.09 14.81 -4.31
N SER A 443 -27.83 13.50 -4.36
CA SER A 443 -28.80 12.51 -3.89
C SER A 443 -28.97 12.60 -2.36
N SER A 444 -30.09 12.08 -1.86
CA SER A 444 -30.39 12.06 -0.43
C SER A 444 -30.78 10.65 0.02
N PHE A 445 -29.80 9.88 0.49
CA PHE A 445 -30.01 8.59 1.14
C PHE A 445 -29.12 8.46 2.39
N SER A 446 -29.54 7.64 3.34
CA SER A 446 -28.74 7.27 4.51
C SER A 446 -27.55 6.39 4.10
N PRO A 447 -26.47 6.33 4.90
CA PRO A 447 -25.31 5.50 4.59
C PRO A 447 -25.68 4.08 4.11
N PRO A 448 -25.22 3.64 2.92
CA PRO A 448 -25.61 2.35 2.34
C PRO A 448 -25.07 1.15 3.14
N VAL A 449 -23.98 1.37 3.86
CA VAL A 449 -23.38 0.42 4.81
C VAL A 449 -22.90 1.19 6.03
N MET A 450 -23.08 0.61 7.21
CA MET A 450 -22.64 1.20 8.47
C MET A 450 -21.63 0.28 9.13
N ALA A 451 -20.67 0.88 9.86
CA ALA A 451 -19.79 0.11 10.71
C ALA A 451 -20.62 -0.46 11.89
N THR A 452 -20.59 -1.77 12.08
CA THR A 452 -20.83 -2.36 13.39
C THR A 452 -19.57 -2.12 14.21
N VAL A 453 -19.57 -1.05 15.00
CA VAL A 453 -18.44 -0.68 15.87
C VAL A 453 -18.41 -1.58 17.10
#